data_AF-A0A6M5Z1Z8-F1
#
_entry.id   AF-A0A6M5Z1Z8-F1
#
_cell.length_a   1.000
_cell.length_b   1.000
_cell.length_c   1.000
_cell.angle_alpha   90.00
_cell.angle_beta   90.00
_cell.angle_gamma   90.00
#
_symmetry.space_group_name_H-M   'P 1'
#
loop_
_entity.id
_entity.type
_entity.pdbx_description
1 polymer ?
#
loop_
_entity_poly.entity_id
_entity_poly.type
_entity_poly.pdbx_seq_one_letter_code
_entity_poly.pdbx_strand_id
1 'polypeptide(L)'
;MRYDFSWGFSFSGGLHIRVECLWRLLVSERVVLTSEDHAHQFGLPAPVDCVGEIRRCVEGVPITRATVRARTVDMSLDFSEAATLEVIATSTGYEAWVLSGQGVLIVGQPGYE
;
A
#
# COMPACT_ATOMS: atom_id res chain seq x y z
N MET A 1 1.11 2.44 9.15
CA MET A 1 1.89 3.48 9.86
C MET A 1 2.68 4.30 8.86
N ARG A 2 2.99 5.56 9.19
CA ARG A 2 3.76 6.46 8.34
C ARG A 2 5.17 6.65 8.91
N TYR A 3 6.16 6.65 8.03
CA TYR A 3 7.55 7.07 8.27
C TYR A 3 7.86 8.33 7.44
N ASP A 4 9.04 8.93 7.57
CA ASP A 4 9.39 10.18 6.87
C ASP A 4 9.22 10.09 5.34
N PHE A 5 9.64 8.99 4.73
CA PHE A 5 9.60 8.78 3.27
C PHE A 5 8.92 7.48 2.85
N SER A 6 8.40 6.69 3.79
CA SER A 6 7.74 5.41 3.48
C SER A 6 6.48 5.15 4.30
N TRP A 7 5.72 4.14 3.89
CA TRP A 7 4.52 3.65 4.56
C TRP A 7 4.73 2.21 4.98
N GLY A 8 4.39 1.88 6.22
CA GLY A 8 4.46 0.54 6.77
C GLY A 8 3.08 -0.08 6.92
N PHE A 9 2.88 -1.25 6.31
CA PHE A 9 1.72 -2.11 6.49
C PHE A 9 2.17 -3.32 7.30
N SER A 10 1.42 -3.68 8.33
CA SER A 10 1.73 -4.81 9.20
C SER A 10 0.52 -5.73 9.27
N PHE A 11 0.76 -7.01 9.07
CA PHE A 11 -0.28 -8.02 8.98
C PHE A 11 -0.13 -9.03 10.11
N SER A 12 -1.20 -9.78 10.39
CA SER A 12 -1.11 -10.91 11.29
C SER A 12 -0.07 -11.92 10.80
N GLY A 13 0.61 -12.59 11.73
CA GLY A 13 1.70 -13.53 11.40
C GLY A 13 3.08 -12.89 11.20
N GLY A 14 3.23 -11.60 11.51
CA GLY A 14 4.55 -10.93 11.52
C GLY A 14 5.07 -10.56 10.13
N LEU A 15 4.18 -10.47 9.14
CA LEU A 15 4.51 -9.94 7.81
C LEU A 15 4.41 -8.42 7.82
N HIS A 16 5.39 -7.78 7.20
CA HIS A 16 5.48 -6.33 7.06
C HIS A 16 5.74 -5.98 5.61
N ILE A 17 5.06 -4.95 5.11
CA ILE A 17 5.35 -4.35 3.81
C ILE A 17 5.73 -2.89 4.05
N ARG A 18 6.92 -2.50 3.59
CA ARG A 18 7.34 -1.10 3.48
C ARG A 18 7.12 -0.67 2.04
N VAL A 19 6.47 0.48 1.84
CA VAL A 19 6.18 1.07 0.54
C VAL A 19 6.82 2.45 0.48
N GLU A 20 7.64 2.70 -0.53
CA GLU A 20 8.41 3.95 -0.69
C GLU A 20 7.92 4.79 -1.87
N CYS A 21 6.88 4.32 -2.55
CA CYS A 21 6.24 4.98 -3.68
C CYS A 21 4.73 5.22 -3.42
N LEU A 22 4.01 5.56 -4.48
CA LEU A 22 2.56 5.74 -4.43
C LEU A 22 1.87 4.43 -4.03
N TRP A 23 0.99 4.52 -3.05
CA TRP A 23 -0.07 3.54 -2.87
C TRP A 23 -1.43 4.21 -2.94
N ARG A 24 -2.43 3.43 -3.35
CA ARG A 24 -3.84 3.86 -3.37
C ARG A 24 -4.75 2.75 -2.89
N LEU A 25 -5.78 3.13 -2.16
CA LEU A 25 -6.87 2.26 -1.74
C LEU A 25 -8.03 2.43 -2.71
N LEU A 26 -8.50 1.31 -3.23
CA LEU A 26 -9.70 1.22 -4.05
C LEU A 26 -10.81 0.58 -3.23
N VAL A 27 -12.03 1.12 -3.33
CA VAL A 27 -13.26 0.50 -2.82
C VAL A 27 -14.28 0.50 -3.95
N SER A 28 -14.84 -0.67 -4.26
CA SER A 28 -15.72 -0.85 -5.43
C SER A 28 -15.13 -0.24 -6.71
N GLU A 29 -13.86 -0.55 -6.98
CA GLU A 29 -13.07 -0.09 -8.14
C GLU A 29 -12.83 1.43 -8.24
N ARG A 30 -13.10 2.19 -7.17
CA ARG A 30 -12.86 3.65 -7.12
C ARG A 30 -11.73 3.97 -6.16
N VAL A 31 -10.82 4.85 -6.57
CA VAL A 31 -9.81 5.39 -5.66
C VAL A 31 -10.50 6.22 -4.58
N VAL A 32 -10.35 5.80 -3.33
CA VAL A 32 -10.93 6.49 -2.16
C VAL A 32 -9.87 7.14 -1.28
N LEU A 33 -8.61 6.72 -1.41
CA LEU A 33 -7.49 7.24 -0.63
C LEU A 33 -6.18 6.98 -1.36
N THR A 34 -5.26 7.93 -1.30
CA THR A 34 -3.88 7.76 -1.75
C THR A 34 -2.88 8.09 -0.65
N SER A 35 -1.65 7.63 -0.81
CA SER A 35 -0.52 8.01 0.05
C SER A 35 -0.27 9.51 0.08
N GLU A 36 -0.62 10.22 -1.00
CA GLU A 36 -0.39 11.66 -1.15
C GLU A 36 -1.50 12.51 -0.54
N ASP A 37 -2.62 11.92 -0.14
CA ASP A 37 -3.71 12.66 0.49
C ASP A 37 -3.38 13.05 1.94
N HIS A 38 -2.43 12.37 2.58
CA HIS A 38 -2.17 12.54 4.00
C HIS A 38 -1.81 13.98 4.36
N ALA A 39 -2.43 14.50 5.42
CA ALA A 39 -2.27 15.87 5.89
C ALA A 39 -2.76 16.96 4.91
N HIS A 40 -3.33 16.61 3.76
CA HIS A 40 -4.06 17.55 2.93
C HIS A 40 -5.48 17.73 3.47
N GLN A 41 -6.00 18.96 3.42
CA GLN A 41 -7.33 19.26 3.93
C GLN A 41 -8.42 19.13 2.86
N PHE A 42 -8.17 19.48 1.60
CA PHE A 42 -9.18 19.42 0.52
C PHE A 42 -10.55 20.07 0.86
N GLY A 43 -10.56 21.09 1.73
CA GLY A 43 -11.78 21.72 2.22
C GLY A 43 -12.57 20.91 3.27
N LEU A 44 -12.02 19.79 3.76
CA LEU A 44 -12.57 19.00 4.85
C LEU A 44 -12.41 19.72 6.21
N PRO A 45 -13.20 19.33 7.24
CA PRO A 45 -13.07 19.90 8.59
C PRO A 45 -11.71 19.68 9.26
N ALA A 46 -10.96 18.68 8.83
CA ALA A 46 -9.61 18.37 9.31
C ALA A 46 -8.77 17.77 8.16
N PRO A 47 -7.44 17.83 8.24
CA PRO A 47 -6.56 17.14 7.30
C PRO A 47 -6.82 15.62 7.25
N VAL A 48 -6.62 15.01 6.09
CA VAL A 48 -6.81 13.57 5.89
C VAL A 48 -5.79 12.77 6.71
N ASP A 49 -6.29 11.90 7.59
CA ASP A 49 -5.48 10.92 8.30
C ASP A 49 -5.50 9.58 7.55
N CYS A 50 -4.62 9.41 6.56
CA CYS A 50 -4.54 8.17 5.78
C CYS A 50 -4.36 6.91 6.65
N VAL A 51 -3.71 7.00 7.83
CA VAL A 51 -3.55 5.85 8.72
C VAL A 51 -4.89 5.46 9.35
N GLY A 52 -5.67 6.44 9.80
CA GLY A 52 -7.03 6.22 10.31
C GLY A 52 -8.00 5.77 9.23
N GLU A 53 -7.98 6.42 8.06
CA GLU A 53 -8.84 6.11 6.92
C GLU A 53 -8.66 4.67 6.46
N ILE A 54 -7.41 4.24 6.22
CA ILE A 54 -7.17 2.88 5.72
C ILE A 54 -7.51 1.82 6.76
N ARG A 55 -7.21 2.04 8.05
CA ARG A 55 -7.58 1.12 9.13
C ARG A 55 -9.09 0.91 9.16
N ARG A 56 -9.87 1.98 9.08
CA ARG A 56 -11.34 1.89 9.04
C ARG A 56 -11.83 1.01 7.89
N CYS A 57 -11.14 1.02 6.75
CA CYS A 57 -11.55 0.26 5.57
C CYS A 57 -11.15 -1.21 5.63
N VAL A 58 -9.98 -1.56 6.17
CA VAL A 58 -9.40 -2.92 6.00
C VAL A 58 -8.99 -3.62 7.29
N GLU A 59 -9.09 -2.97 8.45
CA GLU A 59 -8.74 -3.60 9.74
C GLU A 59 -9.68 -4.76 10.05
N GLY A 60 -9.10 -5.94 10.34
CA GLY A 60 -9.85 -7.17 10.56
C GLY A 60 -10.36 -7.85 9.28
N VAL A 61 -10.16 -7.25 8.11
CA VAL A 61 -10.57 -7.83 6.81
C VAL A 61 -9.43 -8.69 6.26
N PRO A 62 -9.67 -9.98 5.92
CA PRO A 62 -8.61 -10.84 5.40
C PRO A 62 -8.22 -10.45 3.97
N ILE A 63 -6.92 -10.54 3.68
CA ILE A 63 -6.42 -10.53 2.31
C ILE A 63 -6.77 -11.88 1.66
N THR A 64 -7.47 -11.84 0.54
CA THR A 64 -7.85 -13.04 -0.23
C THR A 64 -6.92 -13.30 -1.39
N ARG A 65 -6.23 -12.26 -1.89
CA ARG A 65 -5.30 -12.37 -3.01
C ARG A 65 -4.21 -11.32 -2.92
N ALA A 66 -2.99 -11.72 -3.26
CA ALA A 66 -1.87 -10.82 -3.53
C ALA A 66 -1.38 -11.08 -4.95
N THR A 67 -1.22 -10.02 -5.75
CA THR A 67 -0.73 -10.11 -7.13
C THR A 67 0.43 -9.14 -7.32
N VAL A 68 1.50 -9.59 -7.98
CA VAL A 68 2.60 -8.73 -8.43
C VAL A 68 2.64 -8.76 -9.95
N ARG A 69 2.61 -7.59 -10.59
CA ARG A 69 2.74 -7.47 -12.05
C ARG A 69 4.21 -7.56 -12.44
N ALA A 70 4.60 -8.66 -13.07
CA ALA A 70 6.01 -8.97 -13.34
C ALA A 70 6.82 -7.87 -14.07
N ARG A 71 6.18 -7.06 -14.92
CA ARG A 71 6.86 -6.01 -15.71
C ARG A 71 7.01 -4.67 -15.00
N THR A 72 6.03 -4.30 -14.18
CA THR A 72 6.01 -3.00 -13.49
C THR A 72 6.34 -3.12 -12.01
N VAL A 73 6.37 -4.35 -11.49
CA VAL A 73 6.41 -4.71 -10.07
C VAL A 73 5.33 -4.05 -9.22
N ASP A 74 4.26 -3.55 -9.84
CA ASP A 74 3.07 -3.09 -9.12
C ASP A 74 2.51 -4.26 -8.31
N MET A 75 2.05 -3.96 -7.09
CA MET A 75 1.42 -4.93 -6.21
C MET A 75 -0.04 -4.57 -6.02
N SER A 76 -0.92 -5.58 -6.01
CA SER A 76 -2.29 -5.45 -5.50
C SER A 76 -2.53 -6.45 -4.38
N LEU A 77 -3.16 -5.98 -3.30
CA LEU A 77 -3.66 -6.79 -2.19
C LEU A 77 -5.18 -6.63 -2.14
N ASP A 78 -5.90 -7.71 -2.47
CA ASP A 78 -7.35 -7.73 -2.43
C ASP A 78 -7.81 -8.16 -1.05
N PHE A 79 -8.60 -7.32 -0.41
CA PHE A 79 -9.32 -7.58 0.84
C PHE A 79 -10.73 -8.01 0.47
N SER A 80 -11.28 -9.03 1.16
CA SER A 80 -12.56 -9.69 0.81
C SER A 80 -13.63 -8.73 0.21
N GLU A 81 -13.95 -8.92 -1.08
CA GLU A 81 -14.92 -8.24 -1.97
C GLU A 81 -15.09 -6.70 -1.90
N ALA A 82 -14.40 -5.99 -1.02
CA ALA A 82 -14.71 -4.61 -0.70
C ALA A 82 -13.58 -3.63 -1.03
N ALA A 83 -12.32 -4.05 -0.95
CA ALA A 83 -11.20 -3.13 -1.10
C ALA A 83 -9.95 -3.77 -1.72
N THR A 84 -9.19 -2.96 -2.45
CA THR A 84 -7.87 -3.34 -2.97
C THR A 84 -6.87 -2.27 -2.59
N LEU A 85 -5.75 -2.65 -1.97
CA LEU A 85 -4.58 -1.79 -1.84
C LEU A 85 -3.68 -2.03 -3.04
N GLU A 86 -3.40 -0.98 -3.80
CA GLU A 86 -2.45 -1.02 -4.90
C GLU A 86 -1.20 -0.21 -4.55
N VAL A 87 -0.03 -0.80 -4.81
CA VAL A 87 1.27 -0.12 -4.80
C VAL A 87 1.71 0.04 -6.24
N ILE A 88 1.89 1.28 -6.66
CA ILE A 88 2.25 1.63 -8.04
C ILE A 88 3.71 2.08 -8.05
N ALA A 89 4.54 1.32 -8.77
CA ALA A 89 5.94 1.69 -8.92
C ALA A 89 6.07 2.98 -9.74
N THR A 90 6.71 4.00 -9.16
CA THR A 90 6.89 5.31 -9.79
C THR A 90 8.36 5.66 -10.05
N SER A 91 9.29 4.76 -9.72
CA SER A 91 10.73 4.96 -9.92
C SER A 91 11.37 3.69 -10.45
N THR A 92 12.35 3.83 -11.35
CA THR A 92 13.16 2.72 -11.88
C THR A 92 14.47 2.51 -11.12
N GLY A 93 14.79 3.39 -10.16
CA GLY A 93 16.06 3.37 -9.43
C GLY A 93 15.96 2.94 -7.98
N TYR A 94 14.75 2.87 -7.42
CA TYR A 94 14.50 2.57 -6.01
C TYR A 94 13.55 1.38 -5.86
N GLU A 95 13.66 0.68 -4.75
CA GLU A 95 12.69 -0.33 -4.35
C GLU A 95 11.31 0.31 -4.14
N ALA A 96 10.32 -0.11 -4.92
CA ALA A 96 8.94 0.37 -4.76
C ALA A 96 8.35 -0.13 -3.43
N TRP A 97 8.66 -1.39 -3.08
CA TRP A 97 8.22 -2.02 -1.84
C TRP A 97 9.16 -3.13 -1.39
N VAL A 98 9.15 -3.39 -0.09
CA VAL A 98 9.84 -4.50 0.55
C VAL A 98 8.86 -5.24 1.45
N LEU A 99 8.66 -6.54 1.19
CA LEU A 99 7.93 -7.45 2.06
C LEU A 99 8.94 -8.24 2.90
N SER A 100 8.75 -8.25 4.21
CA SER A 100 9.57 -9.02 5.13
C SER A 100 8.73 -9.77 6.16
N GLY A 101 9.26 -10.91 6.62
CA GLY A 101 8.68 -11.75 7.66
C GLY A 101 9.70 -12.80 8.11
N GLN A 102 9.26 -13.76 8.93
CA GLN A 102 10.15 -14.81 9.40
C GLN A 102 10.70 -15.65 8.24
N GLY A 103 12.01 -15.50 7.95
CA GLY A 103 12.70 -16.23 6.88
C GLY A 103 12.35 -15.78 5.46
N VAL A 104 11.61 -14.68 5.29
CA VAL A 104 11.15 -14.17 3.98
C VAL A 104 11.57 -12.71 3.82
N LEU A 105 12.19 -12.42 2.67
CA LEU A 105 12.45 -11.08 2.17
C LEU A 105 12.16 -11.06 0.67
N ILE A 106 11.23 -10.22 0.25
CA ILE A 106 10.87 -10.03 -1.15
C ILE A 106 10.93 -8.53 -1.45
N VAL A 107 11.61 -8.17 -2.54
CA VAL A 107 11.83 -6.78 -2.94
C VAL A 107 11.22 -6.55 -4.30
N GLY A 108 10.35 -5.55 -4.41
CA GLY A 108 9.81 -5.07 -5.68
C GLY A 108 10.63 -3.90 -6.19
N GLN A 109 11.63 -4.18 -7.02
CA GLN A 109 12.44 -3.16 -7.67
C GLN A 109 12.14 -3.16 -9.18
N PRO A 110 11.63 -2.05 -9.74
CA PRO A 110 11.48 -1.91 -11.18
C PRO A 110 12.88 -1.84 -11.79
N GLY A 111 13.18 -2.71 -12.75
CA GLY A 111 14.50 -2.79 -13.39
C GLY A 111 14.58 -2.05 -14.72
N TYR A 112 15.80 -1.74 -15.13
CA TYR A 112 16.17 -1.57 -16.54
C TYR A 112 16.50 -2.99 -17.07
N GLU A 113 15.86 -3.41 -18.17
CA GLU A 113 16.28 -4.63 -18.89
C GLU A 113 17.70 -4.46 -19.46
#